data_AF-A0A7S1SDL9-F1
#
_entry.id   AF-A0A7S1SDL9-F1
#
_cell.length_a   1.000
_cell.length_b   1.000
_cell.length_c   1.000
_cell.angle_alpha   90.00
_cell.angle_beta   90.00
_cell.angle_gamma   90.00
#
_symmetry.space_group_name_H-M   'P 1'
#
loop_
_entity.id
_entity.type
_entity.pdbx_description
1 polymer ?
#
loop_
_entity_poly.entity_id
_entity_poly.type
_entity_poly.pdbx_seq_one_letter_code
_entity_poly.pdbx_strand_id
1 'polypeptide(L)'
;SAFPPPGVDPAWSSEALIGLEQVPGLELLRENLLGTCSLFEALARRRDGRRVVFSSSLFAMGYCHDPSAFAPRYLPLDEDHPPLPLDYYGLSKAMGEDFAGMLVRADSGLGREGAHRDGGREGPSFIMLRFSNIVKAEKWGDMPCPKPAKPVTPLMWGYCHEHDVVEAHLRALDLPRDAMPSRCES
;
A
#
# COMPACT_ATOMS: atom_id res chain seq x y z
N SER A 1 3.39 -5.44 -14.96
CA SER A 1 4.48 -4.75 -15.63
C SER A 1 5.59 -5.74 -15.98
N ALA A 2 6.06 -5.78 -17.24
CA ALA A 2 7.23 -6.58 -17.66
C ALA A 2 8.58 -5.94 -17.31
N PHE A 3 8.57 -4.82 -16.56
CA PHE A 3 9.77 -4.10 -16.17
C PHE A 3 10.12 -4.46 -14.73
N PRO A 4 11.39 -4.80 -14.44
CA PRO A 4 11.80 -5.07 -13.07
C PRO A 4 11.67 -3.78 -12.24
N PRO A 5 11.65 -3.87 -10.90
CA PRO A 5 11.69 -2.69 -10.04
C PRO A 5 12.81 -1.72 -10.47
N PRO A 6 12.60 -0.39 -10.35
CA PRO A 6 13.63 0.62 -10.61
C PRO A 6 14.96 0.23 -10.01
N GLY A 7 16.03 0.31 -10.80
CA GLY A 7 17.40 0.01 -10.34
C GLY A 7 17.77 -1.46 -10.27
N VAL A 8 16.84 -2.35 -10.63
CA VAL A 8 17.16 -3.75 -10.96
C VAL A 8 17.40 -3.84 -12.47
N ASP A 9 18.46 -4.54 -12.88
CA ASP A 9 18.80 -4.72 -14.29
C ASP A 9 17.63 -5.44 -15.03
N PRO A 10 17.16 -4.93 -16.19
CA PRO A 10 16.19 -5.61 -17.04
C PRO A 10 16.52 -7.07 -17.37
N ALA A 11 17.80 -7.46 -17.43
CA ALA A 11 18.21 -8.85 -17.60
C ALA A 11 17.81 -9.76 -16.41
N TRP A 12 17.57 -9.17 -15.24
CA TRP A 12 17.09 -9.87 -14.04
C TRP A 12 15.56 -9.96 -14.02
N SER A 13 14.85 -9.33 -14.97
CA SER A 13 13.38 -9.31 -14.99
C SER A 13 12.76 -10.67 -15.34
N SER A 14 13.46 -11.52 -16.10
CA SER A 14 13.07 -12.91 -16.32
C SER A 14 13.30 -13.81 -15.10
N GLU A 15 14.07 -13.34 -14.11
CA GLU A 15 14.36 -13.99 -12.82
C GLU A 15 14.01 -13.05 -11.65
N ALA A 16 13.01 -12.18 -11.83
CA ALA A 16 12.81 -11.05 -10.92
C ALA A 16 12.64 -11.52 -9.47
N LEU A 17 13.49 -11.02 -8.56
CA LEU A 17 13.37 -11.24 -7.11
C LEU A 17 12.01 -10.74 -6.55
N ILE A 18 11.33 -9.87 -7.30
CA ILE A 18 10.09 -9.19 -6.93
C ILE A 18 9.05 -9.50 -8.01
N GLY A 19 7.88 -9.97 -7.60
CA GLY A 19 6.81 -10.41 -8.51
C GLY A 19 6.40 -9.32 -9.50
N LEU A 20 6.26 -9.71 -10.76
CA LEU A 20 5.85 -8.84 -11.87
C LEU A 20 4.40 -9.11 -12.26
N GLU A 21 3.61 -8.04 -12.39
CA GLU A 21 2.20 -8.17 -12.78
C GLU A 21 2.09 -8.60 -14.26
N GLN A 22 1.26 -9.61 -14.53
CA GLN A 22 1.15 -10.21 -15.87
C GLN A 22 -0.12 -9.77 -16.63
N VAL A 23 -0.98 -8.98 -16.00
CA VAL A 23 -2.26 -8.52 -16.55
C VAL A 23 -2.17 -7.09 -17.12
N PRO A 24 -2.99 -6.73 -18.14
CA PRO A 24 -3.08 -5.36 -18.64
C PRO A 24 -3.44 -4.34 -17.54
N GLY A 25 -2.89 -3.13 -17.63
CA GLY A 25 -2.99 -2.13 -16.56
C GLY A 25 -4.43 -1.74 -16.17
N LEU A 26 -5.33 -1.54 -17.14
CA LEU A 26 -6.73 -1.21 -16.83
C LEU A 26 -7.48 -2.39 -16.18
N GLU A 27 -7.15 -3.61 -16.59
CA GLU A 27 -7.72 -4.83 -16.02
C GLU A 27 -7.25 -5.03 -14.58
N LEU A 28 -5.96 -4.87 -14.34
CA LEU A 28 -5.37 -4.84 -12.99
C LEU A 28 -6.04 -3.80 -12.09
N LEU A 29 -6.18 -2.55 -12.57
CA LEU A 29 -6.83 -1.48 -11.81
C LEU A 29 -8.24 -1.90 -11.40
N ARG A 30 -9.02 -2.43 -12.36
CA ARG A 30 -10.39 -2.90 -12.12
C ARG A 30 -10.42 -4.02 -11.07
N GLU A 31 -9.57 -5.03 -11.21
CA GLU A 31 -9.55 -6.19 -10.31
C GLU A 31 -9.15 -5.82 -8.89
N ASN A 32 -8.03 -5.11 -8.75
CA ASN A 32 -7.53 -4.67 -7.46
C ASN A 32 -8.55 -3.77 -6.75
N LEU A 33 -9.11 -2.79 -7.46
CA LEU A 33 -10.03 -1.83 -6.87
C LEU A 33 -11.36 -2.48 -6.48
N LEU A 34 -12.00 -3.22 -7.39
CA LEU A 34 -13.30 -3.84 -7.11
C LEU A 34 -13.21 -4.88 -5.99
N GLY A 35 -12.16 -5.71 -5.98
CA GLY A 35 -11.94 -6.70 -4.93
C GLY A 35 -11.75 -6.04 -3.56
N THR A 36 -10.88 -5.02 -3.50
CA THR A 36 -10.59 -4.28 -2.26
C THR A 36 -11.84 -3.57 -1.73
N CYS A 37 -12.51 -2.77 -2.56
CA CYS A 37 -13.68 -2.00 -2.15
C CYS A 37 -14.83 -2.92 -1.72
N SER A 38 -15.04 -4.04 -2.41
CA SER A 38 -16.10 -4.99 -2.06
C SER A 38 -15.87 -5.62 -0.68
N LEU A 39 -14.63 -6.00 -0.35
CA LEU A 39 -14.27 -6.51 0.98
C LEU A 39 -14.47 -5.44 2.06
N PHE A 40 -13.97 -4.21 1.82
CA PHE A 40 -14.01 -3.13 2.80
C PHE A 40 -15.46 -2.71 3.09
N GLU A 41 -16.28 -2.58 2.05
CA GLU A 41 -17.71 -2.28 2.15
C GLU A 41 -18.46 -3.39 2.91
N ALA A 42 -18.18 -4.67 2.59
CA ALA A 42 -18.80 -5.79 3.28
C ALA A 42 -18.45 -5.80 4.78
N LEU A 43 -17.21 -5.49 5.15
CA LEU A 43 -16.78 -5.36 6.54
C LEU A 43 -17.42 -4.15 7.23
N ALA A 44 -17.49 -3.01 6.55
CA ALA A 44 -18.13 -1.80 7.08
C ALA A 44 -19.59 -2.03 7.45
N ARG A 45 -20.32 -2.84 6.67
CA ARG A 45 -21.71 -3.19 6.94
C ARG A 45 -21.92 -4.10 8.14
N ARG A 46 -20.89 -4.83 8.58
CA ARG A 46 -21.02 -5.75 9.72
C ARG A 46 -21.16 -5.02 11.05
N ARG A 47 -20.57 -3.83 11.17
CA ARG A 47 -20.61 -3.01 12.38
C ARG A 47 -20.15 -3.77 13.64
N ASP A 48 -19.15 -4.63 13.48
CA ASP A 48 -18.61 -5.50 14.53
C ASP A 48 -17.19 -5.10 14.97
N GLY A 49 -16.76 -3.87 14.66
CA GLY A 49 -15.47 -3.35 15.13
C GLY A 49 -14.24 -4.06 14.55
N ARG A 50 -14.34 -4.76 13.40
CA ARG A 50 -13.18 -5.44 12.82
C ARG A 50 -12.09 -4.48 12.33
N ARG A 51 -10.85 -4.94 12.38
CA ARG A 51 -9.72 -4.27 11.76
C ARG A 51 -9.37 -4.92 10.42
N VAL A 52 -8.99 -4.08 9.46
CA VAL A 52 -8.35 -4.49 8.22
C VAL A 52 -6.93 -3.97 8.21
N VAL A 53 -5.96 -4.85 7.94
CA VAL A 53 -4.61 -4.46 7.61
C VAL A 53 -4.43 -4.68 6.12
N PHE A 54 -4.18 -3.61 5.38
CA PHE A 54 -4.11 -3.62 3.93
C PHE A 54 -2.67 -3.43 3.46
N SER A 55 -2.21 -4.36 2.62
CA SER A 55 -0.95 -4.23 1.90
C SER A 55 -1.12 -3.21 0.77
N SER A 56 -0.86 -1.95 1.11
CA SER A 56 -0.70 -0.90 0.12
C SER A 56 0.69 -0.98 -0.51
N SER A 57 1.10 0.06 -1.20
CA SER A 57 2.35 0.08 -1.95
C SER A 57 2.95 1.47 -2.00
N LEU A 58 4.27 1.49 -2.07
CA LEU A 58 5.01 2.70 -2.40
C LEU A 58 4.63 3.32 -3.74
N PHE A 59 4.11 2.52 -4.66
CA PHE A 59 3.61 2.99 -5.94
C PHE A 59 2.43 3.98 -5.78
N ALA A 60 1.69 3.93 -4.66
CA ALA A 60 0.69 4.95 -4.33
C ALA A 60 1.32 6.34 -4.11
N MET A 61 2.58 6.39 -3.69
CA MET A 61 3.33 7.62 -3.39
C MET A 61 4.11 8.16 -4.59
N GLY A 62 3.99 7.49 -5.74
CA GLY A 62 4.62 7.87 -7.00
C GLY A 62 5.90 7.12 -7.35
N TYR A 63 6.28 6.12 -6.56
CA TYR A 63 7.26 5.15 -7.04
C TYR A 63 6.75 4.48 -8.33
N CYS A 64 7.62 4.33 -9.32
CA CYS A 64 7.28 3.68 -10.58
C CYS A 64 8.54 3.11 -11.23
N HIS A 65 8.36 2.17 -12.17
CA HIS A 65 9.45 1.47 -12.85
C HIS A 65 10.41 2.37 -13.65
N ASP A 66 9.99 3.58 -14.00
CA ASP A 66 10.86 4.60 -14.58
C ASP A 66 11.49 5.46 -13.48
N PRO A 67 12.78 5.27 -13.16
CA PRO A 67 13.45 6.05 -12.12
C PRO A 67 13.54 7.54 -12.44
N SER A 68 13.39 7.94 -13.71
CA SER A 68 13.40 9.35 -14.11
C SER A 68 12.04 10.03 -13.95
N ALA A 69 10.96 9.26 -13.79
CA ALA A 69 9.61 9.78 -13.69
C ALA A 69 9.21 10.18 -12.26
N PHE A 70 9.84 9.61 -11.23
CA PHE A 70 9.54 9.94 -9.83
C PHE A 70 10.46 11.02 -9.27
N ALA A 71 9.87 12.17 -8.91
CA ALA A 71 10.52 13.24 -8.15
C ALA A 71 9.72 13.50 -6.86
N PRO A 72 10.16 13.01 -5.69
CA PRO A 72 9.45 13.23 -4.44
C PRO A 72 9.45 14.72 -4.07
N ARG A 73 8.41 15.17 -3.37
CA ARG A 73 8.34 16.56 -2.89
C ARG A 73 9.35 16.86 -1.80
N TYR A 74 9.70 15.87 -0.98
CA TYR A 74 10.69 15.98 0.09
C TYR A 74 11.23 14.59 0.49
N LEU A 75 12.30 14.60 1.28
CA LEU A 75 12.93 13.43 1.87
C LEU A 75 13.28 13.70 3.35
N PRO A 76 13.28 12.67 4.22
CA PRO A 76 12.80 11.30 3.95
C PRO A 76 11.29 11.29 3.67
N LEU A 77 10.81 10.26 2.99
CA LEU A 77 9.38 10.12 2.71
C LEU A 77 8.68 9.56 3.95
N ASP A 78 7.62 10.23 4.36
CA ASP A 78 6.73 9.85 5.45
C ASP A 78 5.29 9.69 4.93
N GLU A 79 4.35 9.39 5.82
CA GLU A 79 2.97 9.15 5.42
C GLU A 79 2.22 10.41 4.95
N ASP A 80 2.75 11.60 5.24
CA ASP A 80 2.13 12.89 4.87
C ASP A 80 2.48 13.32 3.44
N HIS A 81 3.37 12.59 2.77
CA HIS A 81 3.68 12.86 1.39
C HIS A 81 2.43 12.57 0.54
N PRO A 82 2.07 13.45 -0.41
CA PRO A 82 0.85 13.28 -1.17
C PRO A 82 0.90 12.00 -2.03
N PRO A 83 -0.24 11.31 -2.22
CA PRO A 83 -0.35 10.28 -3.23
C PRO A 83 -0.02 10.84 -4.61
N LEU A 84 0.87 10.18 -5.35
CA LEU A 84 1.31 10.59 -6.69
C LEU A 84 1.45 9.40 -7.65
N PRO A 85 0.45 8.50 -7.73
CA PRO A 85 0.58 7.28 -8.52
C PRO A 85 0.87 7.58 -10.00
N LEU A 86 1.87 6.89 -10.56
CA LEU A 86 2.30 7.05 -11.96
C LEU A 86 1.90 5.88 -12.86
N ASP A 87 1.32 4.82 -12.29
CA ASP A 87 0.82 3.66 -13.02
C ASP A 87 -0.52 3.14 -12.44
N TYR A 88 -1.13 2.19 -13.15
CA TYR A 88 -2.41 1.60 -12.78
C TYR A 88 -2.36 0.85 -11.45
N TYR A 89 -1.24 0.22 -11.12
CA TYR A 89 -1.05 -0.50 -9.87
C TYR A 89 -1.05 0.46 -8.68
N GLY A 90 -0.17 1.46 -8.70
CA GLY A 90 -0.09 2.51 -7.70
C GLY A 90 -1.40 3.24 -7.53
N LEU A 91 -2.09 3.54 -8.65
CA LEU A 91 -3.41 4.16 -8.62
C LEU A 91 -4.43 3.27 -7.91
N SER A 92 -4.44 1.96 -8.19
CA SER A 92 -5.35 1.03 -7.51
C SER A 92 -5.14 0.98 -6.00
N LYS A 93 -3.88 1.08 -5.54
CA LYS A 93 -3.53 1.10 -4.12
C LYS A 93 -3.94 2.41 -3.45
N ALA A 94 -3.62 3.56 -4.07
CA ALA A 94 -4.04 4.88 -3.59
C ALA A 94 -5.57 4.98 -3.45
N MET A 95 -6.31 4.55 -4.47
CA MET A 95 -7.78 4.53 -4.42
C MET A 95 -8.34 3.60 -3.34
N GLY A 96 -7.67 2.48 -3.05
CA GLY A 96 -8.04 1.59 -1.94
C GLY A 96 -7.86 2.24 -0.56
N GLU A 97 -6.78 3.01 -0.37
CA GLU A 97 -6.57 3.80 0.85
C GLU A 97 -7.64 4.88 1.01
N ASP A 98 -7.93 5.63 -0.06
CA ASP A 98 -8.97 6.67 -0.07
C ASP A 98 -10.36 6.10 0.24
N PHE A 99 -10.67 4.92 -0.30
CA PHE A 99 -11.95 4.25 -0.05
C PHE A 99 -12.11 3.85 1.42
N ALA A 100 -11.06 3.32 2.04
CA ALA A 100 -11.08 3.05 3.48
C ALA A 100 -11.24 4.33 4.32
N GLY A 101 -10.51 5.40 3.97
CA GLY A 101 -10.65 6.70 4.64
C GLY A 101 -12.07 7.26 4.51
N MET A 102 -12.70 7.11 3.35
CA MET A 102 -14.11 7.45 3.13
C MET A 102 -15.02 6.64 4.06
N LEU A 103 -14.83 5.33 4.18
CA LEU A 103 -15.63 4.48 5.08
C LEU A 103 -15.51 4.89 6.54
N VAL A 104 -14.30 5.24 7.00
CA VAL A 104 -14.07 5.74 8.37
C VAL A 104 -14.80 7.07 8.60
N ARG A 105 -14.69 8.02 7.67
CA ARG A 105 -15.44 9.30 7.76
C ARG A 105 -16.95 9.11 7.73
N ALA A 106 -17.44 8.17 6.92
CA ALA A 106 -18.86 7.83 6.87
C ALA A 106 -19.35 7.20 8.17
N ASP A 107 -18.47 6.46 8.87
CA ASP A 107 -18.77 5.85 10.17
C ASP A 107 -18.77 6.87 11.32
N SER A 108 -17.81 7.80 11.33
CA SER A 108 -17.69 8.83 12.38
C SER A 108 -18.81 9.87 12.38
N GLY A 109 -19.70 9.85 11.37
CA GLY A 109 -20.86 10.74 11.31
C GLY A 109 -20.54 12.18 10.90
N LEU A 110 -19.33 12.44 10.36
CA LEU A 110 -19.02 13.70 9.65
C LEU A 110 -20.01 13.87 8.48
N GLY A 111 -21.10 14.61 8.72
CA GLY A 111 -22.18 14.85 7.76
C GLY A 111 -23.59 14.38 8.19
N ARG A 112 -23.76 13.74 9.35
CA ARG A 112 -25.08 13.43 9.91
C ARG A 112 -25.16 13.93 11.35
N GLU A 113 -25.94 14.98 11.59
CA GLU A 113 -26.44 15.29 12.93
C GLU A 113 -27.07 14.02 13.53
N GLY A 114 -26.39 13.40 14.51
CA GLY A 114 -26.84 12.15 15.15
C GLY A 114 -25.92 10.95 14.93
N ALA A 115 -24.63 11.08 15.22
CA ALA A 115 -23.66 9.98 15.26
C ALA A 115 -23.82 9.06 16.50
N HIS A 116 -25.05 8.64 16.82
CA HIS A 116 -25.35 7.62 17.84
C HIS A 116 -26.65 6.85 17.52
N ARG A 117 -26.92 6.53 16.25
CA ARG A 117 -28.16 5.83 15.86
C ARG A 117 -28.11 4.31 15.96
N ASP A 118 -26.93 3.70 16.18
CA ASP A 118 -26.74 2.25 16.04
C ASP A 118 -26.42 1.50 17.35
N GLY A 119 -26.82 2.06 18.50
CA GLY A 119 -26.82 1.33 19.78
C GLY A 119 -25.44 0.85 20.27
N GLY A 120 -24.36 1.58 19.95
CA GLY A 120 -23.00 1.25 20.36
C GLY A 120 -22.23 0.30 19.43
N ARG A 121 -22.74 0.02 18.23
CA ARG A 121 -22.01 -0.75 17.21
C ARG A 121 -20.90 0.08 16.58
N GLU A 122 -19.74 -0.54 16.40
CA GLU A 122 -18.52 0.11 15.91
C GLU A 122 -18.24 -0.22 14.45
N GLY A 123 -17.84 0.78 13.66
CA GLY A 123 -17.32 0.56 12.32
C GLY A 123 -15.92 -0.06 12.28
N PRO A 124 -15.46 -0.38 11.06
CA PRO A 124 -14.15 -0.96 10.85
C PRO A 124 -13.04 0.05 11.13
N SER A 125 -11.87 -0.46 11.52
CA SER A 125 -10.61 0.31 11.50
C SER A 125 -9.71 -0.21 10.40
N PHE A 126 -8.86 0.64 9.85
CA PHE A 126 -7.94 0.27 8.78
C PHE A 126 -6.51 0.70 9.11
N ILE A 127 -5.55 -0.14 8.73
CA ILE A 127 -4.12 0.18 8.76
C ILE A 127 -3.56 -0.08 7.36
N MET A 128 -2.92 0.93 6.78
CA MET A 128 -2.33 0.88 5.43
C MET A 128 -0.83 0.75 5.55
N LEU A 129 -0.26 -0.31 4.99
CA LEU A 129 1.19 -0.54 5.01
C LEU A 129 1.75 -0.39 3.60
N ARG A 130 2.66 0.56 3.40
CA ARG A 130 3.25 0.90 2.09
C ARG A 130 4.68 0.35 2.00
N PHE A 131 4.82 -0.96 1.79
CA PHE A 131 6.14 -1.59 1.67
C PHE A 131 6.82 -1.25 0.35
N SER A 132 8.16 -1.22 0.36
CA SER A 132 9.02 -1.16 -0.80
C SER A 132 9.81 -2.46 -0.96
N ASN A 133 10.11 -2.83 -2.21
CA ASN A 133 11.13 -3.83 -2.57
C ASN A 133 11.18 -5.07 -1.65
N ILE A 134 10.05 -5.80 -1.59
CA ILE A 134 9.94 -7.01 -0.77
C ILE A 134 10.75 -8.12 -1.41
N VAL A 135 11.75 -8.62 -0.70
CA VAL A 135 12.62 -9.71 -1.15
C VAL A 135 12.20 -11.00 -0.47
N LYS A 136 12.06 -12.05 -1.28
CA LYS A 136 11.75 -13.40 -0.85
C LYS A 136 12.86 -13.99 0.00
N ALA A 137 12.52 -14.78 1.02
CA ALA A 137 13.46 -15.35 1.98
C ALA A 137 14.52 -16.19 1.27
N GLU A 138 14.13 -16.93 0.22
CA GLU A 138 15.04 -17.76 -0.56
C GLU A 138 16.05 -16.94 -1.38
N LYS A 139 15.75 -15.65 -1.61
CA LYS A 139 16.59 -14.71 -2.38
C LYS A 139 17.29 -13.68 -1.51
N TRP A 140 17.05 -13.65 -0.20
CA TRP A 140 17.65 -12.68 0.71
C TRP A 140 19.17 -12.84 0.79
N GLY A 141 19.68 -14.07 0.72
CA GLY A 141 21.11 -14.36 0.72
C GLY A 141 21.86 -13.83 -0.51
N ASP A 142 21.15 -13.49 -1.58
CA ASP A 142 21.73 -12.93 -2.82
C ASP A 142 21.98 -11.41 -2.69
N MET A 143 21.67 -10.80 -1.53
CA MET A 143 21.88 -9.38 -1.27
C MET A 143 23.30 -9.08 -0.72
N PRO A 144 23.90 -7.92 -1.06
CA PRO A 144 23.33 -6.86 -1.90
C PRO A 144 23.33 -7.24 -3.39
N CYS A 145 22.25 -6.88 -4.08
CA CYS A 145 22.22 -7.07 -5.54
C CYS A 145 23.36 -6.26 -6.20
N PRO A 146 23.95 -6.75 -7.30
CA PRO A 146 24.96 -6.03 -8.06
C PRO A 146 24.47 -4.64 -8.45
N LYS A 147 25.38 -3.67 -8.39
CA LYS A 147 25.06 -2.29 -8.79
C LYS A 147 24.72 -2.27 -10.28
N PRO A 148 23.61 -1.63 -10.69
CA PRO A 148 23.30 -1.49 -12.11
C PRO A 148 24.40 -0.68 -12.82
N ALA A 149 24.68 -1.05 -14.08
CA ALA A 149 25.75 -0.43 -14.88
C ALA A 149 25.52 1.07 -15.15
N LYS A 150 24.26 1.52 -15.10
CA LYS A 150 23.88 2.94 -15.11
C LYS A 150 23.27 3.29 -13.76
N PRO A 151 23.79 4.30 -13.04
CA PRO A 151 23.16 4.77 -11.82
C PRO A 151 21.79 5.36 -12.19
N VAL A 152 20.74 4.64 -11.82
CA VAL A 152 19.39 5.19 -11.80
C VAL A 152 19.23 6.10 -10.58
N THR A 153 18.21 6.96 -10.57
CA THR A 153 17.77 7.67 -9.37
C THR A 153 17.88 6.70 -8.21
N PRO A 154 18.73 6.98 -7.19
CA PRO A 154 19.07 5.98 -6.21
C PRO A 154 17.77 5.40 -5.67
N LEU A 155 17.69 4.08 -5.63
CA LEU A 155 16.78 3.39 -4.74
C LEU A 155 17.03 3.95 -3.34
N MET A 156 16.43 5.08 -3.00
CA MET A 156 16.51 5.74 -1.69
C MET A 156 15.75 4.95 -0.62
N TRP A 157 15.52 3.65 -0.84
CA TRP A 157 14.52 2.86 -0.13
C TRP A 157 15.05 1.47 0.15
N GLY A 158 14.88 1.05 1.41
CA GLY A 158 15.30 -0.25 1.89
C GLY A 158 14.60 -1.40 1.18
N TYR A 159 15.33 -2.50 1.02
CA TYR A 159 14.75 -3.79 0.76
C TYR A 159 14.14 -4.30 2.06
N CYS A 160 12.96 -4.91 1.97
CA CYS A 160 12.27 -5.47 3.12
C CYS A 160 12.25 -7.00 2.98
N HIS A 161 12.62 -7.72 4.03
CA HIS A 161 12.51 -9.18 4.03
C HIS A 161 11.02 -9.55 4.11
N GLU A 162 10.56 -10.56 3.36
CA GLU A 162 9.13 -10.89 3.35
C GLU A 162 8.56 -11.28 4.73
N HIS A 163 9.37 -11.90 5.59
CA HIS A 163 8.99 -12.16 6.99
C HIS A 163 8.75 -10.87 7.79
N ASP A 164 9.49 -9.79 7.54
CA ASP A 164 9.27 -8.50 8.21
C ASP A 164 7.93 -7.91 7.77
N VAL A 165 7.57 -8.08 6.49
CA VAL A 165 6.25 -7.70 5.96
C VAL A 165 5.16 -8.48 6.70
N VAL A 166 5.30 -9.79 6.83
CA VAL A 166 4.32 -10.64 7.54
C VAL A 166 4.22 -10.25 9.01
N GLU A 167 5.35 -10.07 9.69
CA GLU A 167 5.37 -9.64 11.09
C GLU A 167 4.66 -8.30 11.25
N ALA A 168 4.96 -7.31 10.40
CA ALA A 168 4.30 -6.01 10.44
C ALA A 168 2.77 -6.11 10.27
N HIS A 169 2.27 -7.02 9.44
CA HIS A 169 0.82 -7.26 9.32
C HIS A 169 0.22 -7.85 10.60
N LEU A 170 0.90 -8.84 11.20
CA LEU A 170 0.45 -9.46 12.46
C LEU A 170 0.45 -8.45 13.61
N ARG A 171 1.53 -7.69 13.75
CA ARG A 171 1.64 -6.63 14.76
C ARG A 171 0.56 -5.57 14.57
N ALA A 172 0.27 -5.17 13.34
CA ALA A 172 -0.79 -4.22 13.03
C ALA A 172 -2.19 -4.74 13.41
N LEU A 173 -2.45 -6.04 13.30
CA LEU A 173 -3.70 -6.63 13.78
C LEU A 173 -3.82 -6.53 15.31
N ASP A 174 -2.72 -6.72 16.04
CA ASP A 174 -2.68 -6.76 17.50
C ASP A 174 -2.59 -5.37 18.16
N LEU A 175 -2.34 -4.30 17.40
CA LEU A 175 -2.25 -2.95 17.96
C LEU A 175 -3.55 -2.56 18.71
N PRO A 176 -3.47 -1.89 19.86
CA PRO A 176 -4.65 -1.27 20.47
C PRO A 176 -5.36 -0.33 19.47
N ARG A 177 -6.69 -0.23 19.53
CA ARG A 177 -7.47 0.62 18.60
C ARG A 177 -7.11 2.11 18.70
N ASP A 178 -6.70 2.53 19.88
CA ASP A 178 -6.30 3.90 20.24
C ASP A 178 -4.80 4.18 20.05
N ALA A 179 -3.98 3.16 19.79
CA ALA A 179 -2.52 3.33 19.68
C ALA A 179 -2.10 4.17 18.45
N MET A 180 -2.92 4.19 17.40
CA MET A 180 -2.68 4.94 16.17
C MET A 180 -4.01 5.60 15.76
N PRO A 181 -4.27 6.85 16.19
CA PRO A 181 -5.50 7.55 15.81
C PRO A 181 -5.58 7.70 14.29
N SER A 182 -6.80 7.63 13.76
CA SER A 182 -7.05 7.75 12.33
C SER A 182 -6.60 9.12 11.81
N ARG A 183 -5.65 9.13 10.85
CA ARG A 183 -5.28 10.37 10.15
C ARG A 183 -6.37 10.86 9.18
N CYS A 184 -7.44 10.10 8.98
CA CYS A 184 -8.57 10.49 8.13
C CYS A 184 -9.63 11.33 8.85
N GLU A 185 -9.40 11.68 10.12
CA GLU A 185 -10.30 12.48 10.96
C GLU A 185 -9.96 13.99 11.01
N SER A 186 -8.89 14.42 10.33
CA SER A 186 -8.47 15.83 10.22
C SER A 186 -8.80 16.46 8.88
#